data_AF-A0A7J5F2Y3-F1
#
_entry.id   AF-A0A7J5F2Y3-F1
#
_cell.length_a   1.000
_cell.length_b   1.000
_cell.length_c   1.000
_cell.angle_alpha   90.00
_cell.angle_beta   90.00
_cell.angle_gamma   90.00
#
_symmetry.space_group_name_H-M   'P 1'
#
loop_
_entity.id
_entity.type
_entity.pdbx_description
1 polymer ?
#
loop_
_entity_poly.entity_id
_entity_poly.type
_entity_poly.pdbx_seq_one_letter_code
_entity_poly.pdbx_strand_id
1 'polypeptide(L)'
;MNIRHRIITLLLLAAAAVPPLRAQAFADKGFHPRAEALGRAVTALTEDAAALFYNPAAIGFETSGNAYAGYSNLYPEVTGGGMNLFNAGAAYSLGALGTAGVAVSHFAPAGWNEQTIAASFATRMFMEDLSVGGTFKLLHWGADAPQGANAVPEPALSYTGFTVDIGASYLLRDIAEENDLVVAASILNLTQPSVSSSGSADAALPMALNAGGRFVSRKYDYSILADVTLEDGELSFAFGGEMTALRSQMLGASGEFVV
;
A
#
# COMPACT_ATOMS: atom_id res chain seq x y z
N MET A 1 4.81 -15.67 31.88
CA MET A 1 5.24 -15.52 30.48
C MET A 1 4.68 -14.18 29.96
N ASN A 2 5.55 -13.21 29.70
CA ASN A 2 5.16 -11.80 29.49
C ASN A 2 4.38 -11.61 28.17
N ILE A 3 3.39 -10.70 28.18
CA ILE A 3 2.59 -10.28 27.01
C ILE A 3 3.48 -9.94 25.79
N ARG A 4 4.67 -9.36 26.04
CA ARG A 4 5.68 -9.04 25.03
C ARG A 4 6.18 -10.27 24.24
N HIS A 5 6.31 -11.43 24.87
CA HIS A 5 6.73 -12.65 24.18
C HIS A 5 5.61 -13.23 23.32
N ARG A 6 4.33 -13.07 23.72
CA ARG A 6 3.18 -13.58 22.96
C ARG A 6 3.01 -12.84 21.62
N ILE A 7 3.27 -11.52 21.59
CA ILE A 7 3.14 -10.70 20.38
C ILE A 7 4.23 -11.07 19.36
N ILE A 8 5.48 -11.26 19.80
CA ILE A 8 6.59 -11.65 18.93
C ILE A 8 6.36 -13.05 18.35
N THR A 9 5.86 -14.00 19.15
CA THR A 9 5.54 -15.36 18.65
C THR A 9 4.38 -15.37 17.65
N LEU A 10 3.37 -14.49 17.83
CA LEU A 10 2.27 -14.35 16.87
C LEU A 10 2.72 -13.75 15.53
N LEU A 11 3.62 -12.77 15.55
CA LEU A 11 4.23 -12.20 14.33
C LEU A 11 5.10 -13.23 13.58
N LEU A 12 5.82 -14.09 14.30
CA LEU A 12 6.61 -15.18 13.71
C LEU A 12 5.74 -16.31 13.14
N LEU A 13 4.57 -16.58 13.74
CA LEU A 13 3.65 -17.61 13.23
C LEU A 13 2.94 -17.18 11.94
N ALA A 14 2.69 -15.89 11.76
CA ALA A 14 2.11 -15.36 10.53
C ALA A 14 3.05 -15.48 9.31
N ALA A 15 4.37 -15.51 9.54
CA ALA A 15 5.38 -15.67 8.48
C ALA A 15 5.53 -17.11 7.96
N ALA A 16 4.90 -18.11 8.59
CA ALA A 16 5.07 -19.52 8.24
C ALA A 16 4.04 -20.07 7.22
N ALA A 17 3.08 -19.26 6.79
CA ALA A 17 2.07 -19.67 5.80
C ALA A 17 2.46 -19.15 4.41
N VAL A 18 3.30 -19.91 3.71
CA VAL A 18 3.78 -19.62 2.34
C VAL A 18 2.75 -20.18 1.34
N PRO A 19 1.90 -19.36 0.69
CA PRO A 19 1.01 -19.85 -0.36
C PRO A 19 1.81 -20.25 -1.62
N PRO A 20 1.25 -21.08 -2.51
CA PRO A 20 1.91 -21.44 -3.78
C PRO A 20 1.92 -20.28 -4.76
N LEU A 21 2.97 -20.21 -5.59
CA LEU A 21 3.14 -19.24 -6.68
C LEU A 21 1.98 -19.28 -7.70
N ARG A 22 1.43 -18.12 -8.07
CA ARG A 22 0.29 -17.88 -8.97
C ARG A 22 0.58 -16.70 -9.90
N ALA A 23 -0.01 -16.74 -11.09
CA ALA A 23 0.12 -15.65 -12.05
C ALA A 23 -0.66 -14.41 -11.57
N GLN A 24 0.02 -13.27 -11.49
CA GLN A 24 -0.55 -12.01 -11.03
C GLN A 24 -1.01 -11.18 -12.25
N ALA A 25 -2.29 -10.82 -12.29
CA ALA A 25 -2.75 -9.65 -13.03
C ALA A 25 -3.09 -8.58 -11.97
N PHE A 26 -2.99 -7.30 -12.32
CA PHE A 26 -3.05 -6.11 -11.46
C PHE A 26 -1.74 -5.65 -10.83
N ALA A 27 -1.36 -4.40 -11.11
CA ALA A 27 -0.50 -3.58 -10.25
C ALA A 27 -1.30 -3.11 -9.00
N ASP A 28 -1.75 -4.05 -8.18
CA ASP A 28 -2.78 -3.87 -7.14
C ASP A 28 -2.31 -3.17 -5.84
N LYS A 29 -1.00 -3.06 -5.63
CA LYS A 29 -0.41 -2.42 -4.44
C LYS A 29 -0.52 -0.88 -4.46
N GLY A 30 -1.19 -0.30 -5.45
CA GLY A 30 -1.18 1.14 -5.70
C GLY A 30 0.23 1.63 -6.03
N PHE A 31 0.33 2.81 -6.66
CA PHE A 31 1.63 3.41 -6.92
C PHE A 31 1.62 4.84 -6.45
N HIS A 32 2.56 5.14 -5.55
CA HIS A 32 2.66 6.43 -4.91
C HIS A 32 4.13 6.83 -4.86
N PRO A 33 4.51 8.00 -5.41
CA PRO A 33 5.92 8.40 -5.49
C PRO A 33 6.66 8.35 -4.15
N ARG A 34 6.01 8.72 -3.04
CA ARG A 34 6.62 8.61 -1.71
C ARG A 34 6.82 7.15 -1.29
N ALA A 35 5.86 6.27 -1.58
CA ALA A 35 6.00 4.86 -1.25
C ALA A 35 7.14 4.21 -2.04
N GLU A 36 7.24 4.53 -3.34
CA GLU A 36 8.34 4.06 -4.19
C GLU A 36 9.70 4.63 -3.75
N ALA A 37 9.77 5.91 -3.38
CA ALA A 37 10.99 6.52 -2.84
C ALA A 37 11.45 5.91 -1.51
N LEU A 38 10.52 5.36 -0.73
CA LEU A 38 10.79 4.63 0.51
C LEU A 38 11.07 3.13 0.27
N GLY A 39 11.37 2.73 -0.97
CA GLY A 39 11.61 1.33 -1.31
C GLY A 39 10.40 0.43 -1.04
N ARG A 40 9.20 1.01 -0.96
CA ARG A 40 7.93 0.37 -0.61
C ARG A 40 7.84 -0.15 0.83
N ALA A 41 8.67 0.38 1.74
CA ALA A 41 8.50 0.18 3.18
C ALA A 41 7.43 1.14 3.73
N VAL A 42 6.15 0.78 3.63
CA VAL A 42 5.01 1.69 3.87
C VAL A 42 3.87 1.09 4.71
N THR A 43 3.97 -0.15 5.15
CA THR A 43 2.93 -0.82 5.97
C THR A 43 2.68 -0.07 7.28
N ALA A 44 3.74 0.48 7.87
CA ALA A 44 3.69 1.33 9.07
C ALA A 44 3.72 2.83 8.76
N LEU A 45 3.61 3.24 7.48
CA LEU A 45 3.51 4.64 7.11
C LEU A 45 2.11 5.15 7.46
N THR A 46 2.06 6.15 8.33
CA THR A 46 0.85 6.86 8.73
C THR A 46 0.82 8.24 8.07
N GLU A 47 -0.33 8.92 8.07
CA GLU A 47 -0.46 10.32 7.60
C GLU A 47 -0.39 10.51 6.08
N ASP A 48 -0.70 9.46 5.31
CA ASP A 48 -0.73 9.52 3.85
C ASP A 48 -1.98 8.83 3.33
N ALA A 49 -2.78 9.51 2.51
CA ALA A 49 -3.91 8.87 1.85
C ALA A 49 -3.44 7.75 0.90
N ALA A 50 -2.19 7.72 0.44
CA ALA A 50 -1.69 6.57 -0.32
C ALA A 50 -1.69 5.26 0.47
N ALA A 51 -1.69 5.32 1.81
CA ALA A 51 -1.66 4.14 2.67
C ALA A 51 -2.90 3.24 2.53
N LEU A 52 -3.99 3.74 1.93
CA LEU A 52 -5.22 3.00 1.57
C LEU A 52 -4.92 1.66 0.85
N PHE A 53 -3.87 1.63 0.04
CA PHE A 53 -3.47 0.48 -0.78
C PHE A 53 -2.51 -0.50 -0.07
N TYR A 54 -1.92 -0.10 1.05
CA TYR A 54 -0.86 -0.85 1.72
C TYR A 54 -1.28 -1.33 3.12
N ASN A 55 -1.96 -0.47 3.87
CA ASN A 55 -2.53 -0.79 5.16
C ASN A 55 -3.74 0.11 5.44
N PRO A 56 -4.98 -0.42 5.38
CA PRO A 56 -6.16 0.40 5.63
C PRO A 56 -6.20 1.03 7.02
N ALA A 57 -5.56 0.46 8.03
CA ALA A 57 -5.53 1.06 9.36
C ALA A 57 -4.68 2.34 9.43
N ALA A 58 -3.76 2.56 8.49
CA ALA A 58 -2.89 3.73 8.51
C ALA A 58 -3.67 5.05 8.39
N ILE A 59 -4.77 5.06 7.63
CA ILE A 59 -5.62 6.27 7.49
C ILE A 59 -6.32 6.64 8.80
N GLY A 60 -6.42 5.72 9.75
CA GLY A 60 -7.02 6.02 11.04
C GLY A 60 -6.28 7.13 11.79
N PHE A 61 -4.98 7.32 11.53
CA PHE A 61 -4.19 8.40 12.12
C PHE A 61 -4.27 9.74 11.37
N GLU A 62 -5.02 9.82 10.26
CA GLU A 62 -5.27 11.07 9.55
C GLU A 62 -6.20 11.99 10.36
N THR A 63 -5.82 13.27 10.52
CA THR A 63 -6.52 14.22 11.41
C THR A 63 -7.15 15.40 10.68
N SER A 64 -6.59 15.83 9.54
CA SER A 64 -7.00 17.05 8.83
C SER A 64 -7.55 16.81 7.43
N GLY A 65 -7.54 15.55 6.99
CA GLY A 65 -7.86 15.17 5.63
C GLY A 65 -6.64 15.32 4.73
N ASN A 66 -6.45 14.33 3.86
CA ASN A 66 -5.28 14.20 3.01
C ASN A 66 -5.74 13.73 1.63
N ALA A 67 -5.14 14.26 0.56
CA ALA A 67 -5.39 13.81 -0.80
C ALA A 67 -4.09 13.80 -1.58
N TYR A 68 -4.00 12.87 -2.53
CA TYR A 68 -2.88 12.75 -3.45
C TYR A 68 -3.38 12.43 -4.86
N ALA A 69 -2.56 12.79 -5.83
CA ALA A 69 -2.66 12.32 -7.20
C ALA A 69 -1.24 12.14 -7.75
N GLY A 70 -1.04 11.10 -8.55
CA GLY A 70 0.25 10.72 -9.09
C GLY A 70 0.08 10.18 -10.50
N TYR A 71 1.06 10.51 -11.34
CA TYR A 71 1.21 9.96 -12.68
C TYR A 71 2.63 9.43 -12.81
N SER A 72 2.79 8.27 -13.45
CA SER A 72 4.09 7.66 -13.65
C SER A 72 4.17 6.99 -15.01
N ASN A 73 5.26 7.25 -15.72
CA ASN A 73 5.64 6.52 -16.92
C ASN A 73 6.71 5.52 -16.51
N LEU A 74 6.33 4.24 -16.39
CA LEU A 74 7.18 3.21 -15.79
C LEU A 74 8.38 2.85 -16.67
N TYR A 75 8.19 2.90 -17.99
CA TYR A 75 9.20 2.48 -18.96
C TYR A 75 9.24 3.46 -20.14
N PRO A 76 9.81 4.65 -19.95
CA PRO A 76 9.82 5.70 -20.98
C PRO A 76 10.56 5.28 -22.26
N GLU A 77 11.45 4.31 -22.17
CA GLU A 77 12.24 3.79 -23.29
C GLU A 77 11.50 2.72 -24.12
N VAL A 78 10.43 2.12 -23.58
CA VAL A 78 9.62 1.12 -24.30
C VAL A 78 8.62 1.85 -25.19
N THR A 79 9.01 2.02 -26.46
CA THR A 79 8.18 2.70 -27.46
C THR A 79 6.95 1.85 -27.86
N GLY A 80 5.78 2.50 -27.97
CA GLY A 80 4.52 1.87 -28.38
C GLY A 80 3.74 1.15 -27.27
N GLY A 81 4.33 0.93 -26.08
CA GLY A 81 3.69 0.23 -24.98
C GLY A 81 2.83 1.11 -24.05
N GLY A 82 3.06 2.43 -24.01
CA GLY A 82 2.23 3.38 -23.27
C GLY A 82 2.03 3.03 -21.80
N MET A 83 3.06 2.47 -21.13
CA MET A 83 2.99 1.91 -19.76
C MET A 83 2.87 3.02 -18.70
N ASN A 84 1.71 3.65 -18.68
CA ASN A 84 1.38 4.76 -17.82
C ASN A 84 0.50 4.29 -16.67
N LEU A 85 0.75 4.88 -15.51
CA LEU A 85 0.08 4.57 -14.27
C LEU A 85 -0.41 5.86 -13.64
N PHE A 86 -1.70 5.93 -13.39
CA PHE A 86 -2.35 7.02 -12.67
C PHE A 86 -2.88 6.50 -11.34
N ASN A 87 -2.64 7.24 -10.27
CA ASN A 87 -3.24 6.96 -8.97
C ASN A 87 -3.74 8.24 -8.35
N ALA A 88 -4.85 8.18 -7.65
CA ALA A 88 -5.31 9.26 -6.82
C ALA A 88 -6.07 8.70 -5.63
N GLY A 89 -6.10 9.45 -4.53
CA GLY A 89 -6.89 9.08 -3.39
C GLY A 89 -7.04 10.21 -2.41
N ALA A 90 -8.00 10.05 -1.52
CA ALA A 90 -8.25 10.98 -0.44
C ALA A 90 -8.72 10.23 0.80
N ALA A 91 -8.36 10.73 1.98
CA ALA A 91 -8.82 10.29 3.27
C ALA A 91 -9.31 11.50 4.06
N TYR A 92 -10.38 11.35 4.84
CA TYR A 92 -10.97 12.42 5.63
C TYR A 92 -11.44 11.90 6.98
N SER A 93 -11.06 12.61 8.05
CA SER A 93 -11.46 12.27 9.41
C SER A 93 -12.93 12.65 9.63
N LEU A 94 -13.74 11.67 10.03
CA LEU A 94 -15.13 11.84 10.43
C LEU A 94 -15.25 12.07 11.95
N GLY A 95 -14.17 12.50 12.59
CA GLY A 95 -14.08 12.66 14.04
C GLY A 95 -14.18 11.32 14.77
N ALA A 96 -15.08 11.25 15.76
CA ALA A 96 -15.23 10.06 16.61
C ALA A 96 -15.68 8.78 15.86
N LEU A 97 -16.21 8.90 14.65
CA LEU A 97 -16.58 7.73 13.85
C LEU A 97 -15.34 7.00 13.32
N GLY A 98 -14.28 7.71 12.98
CA GLY A 98 -13.09 7.18 12.33
C GLY A 98 -12.71 8.00 11.09
N THR A 99 -11.95 7.39 10.19
CA THR A 99 -11.51 8.00 8.93
C THR A 99 -12.05 7.19 7.77
N ALA A 100 -12.67 7.87 6.81
CA ALA A 100 -13.07 7.27 5.53
C ALA A 100 -12.09 7.71 4.44
N GLY A 101 -11.86 6.85 3.46
CA GLY A 101 -11.06 7.20 2.30
C GLY A 101 -11.48 6.49 1.03
N VAL A 102 -11.11 7.07 -0.09
CA VAL A 102 -11.36 6.54 -1.44
C VAL A 102 -10.09 6.67 -2.26
N ALA A 103 -9.83 5.68 -3.12
CA ALA A 103 -8.70 5.72 -4.03
C ALA A 103 -9.07 5.13 -5.40
N VAL A 104 -8.32 5.53 -6.41
CA VAL A 104 -8.35 4.95 -7.74
C VAL A 104 -6.93 4.70 -8.21
N SER A 105 -6.71 3.55 -8.83
CA SER A 105 -5.49 3.21 -9.55
C SER A 105 -5.89 2.82 -10.96
N HIS A 106 -5.14 3.29 -11.95
CA HIS A 106 -5.37 2.97 -13.35
C HIS A 106 -4.04 2.75 -14.08
N PHE A 107 -3.83 1.53 -14.57
CA PHE A 107 -2.69 1.13 -15.37
C PHE A 107 -3.17 0.83 -16.79
N ALA A 108 -2.61 1.49 -17.81
CA ALA A 108 -3.16 1.40 -19.17
C ALA A 108 -2.06 1.30 -20.25
N PRO A 109 -1.34 0.17 -20.33
CA PRO A 109 -0.52 -0.14 -21.48
C PRO A 109 -1.34 -0.32 -22.78
N ALA A 110 -0.69 -0.33 -23.93
CA ALA A 110 -1.38 -0.51 -25.22
C ALA A 110 -2.07 -1.89 -25.29
N GLY A 111 -3.38 -1.90 -25.55
CA GLY A 111 -4.19 -3.12 -25.70
C GLY A 111 -4.60 -3.79 -24.38
N TRP A 112 -4.23 -3.23 -23.23
CA TRP A 112 -4.59 -3.76 -21.91
C TRP A 112 -4.82 -2.63 -20.92
N ASN A 113 -5.85 -2.72 -20.08
CA ASN A 113 -6.07 -1.78 -19.00
C ASN A 113 -6.41 -2.50 -17.70
N GLU A 114 -6.07 -1.84 -16.61
CA GLU A 114 -6.41 -2.25 -15.26
C GLU A 114 -6.90 -1.03 -14.50
N GLN A 115 -7.92 -1.23 -13.69
CA GLN A 115 -8.49 -0.22 -12.83
C GLN A 115 -8.83 -0.84 -11.48
N THR A 116 -8.43 -0.15 -10.42
CA THR A 116 -8.83 -0.45 -9.05
C THR A 116 -9.52 0.77 -8.47
N ILE A 117 -10.70 0.60 -7.90
CA ILE A 117 -11.37 1.60 -7.07
C ILE A 117 -11.44 1.05 -5.66
N ALA A 118 -10.90 1.79 -4.69
CA ALA A 118 -10.85 1.39 -3.30
C ALA A 118 -11.71 2.33 -2.45
N ALA A 119 -12.45 1.77 -1.51
CA ALA A 119 -13.14 2.51 -0.45
C ALA A 119 -12.71 1.91 0.89
N SER A 120 -12.20 2.76 1.79
CA SER A 120 -11.56 2.35 3.03
C SER A 120 -12.21 3.03 4.22
N PHE A 121 -12.20 2.34 5.35
CA PHE A 121 -12.60 2.90 6.63
C PHE A 121 -11.68 2.38 7.72
N ALA A 122 -11.24 3.26 8.61
CA ALA A 122 -10.45 2.91 9.77
C ALA A 122 -10.96 3.65 11.01
N THR A 123 -10.81 3.02 12.16
CA THR A 123 -11.15 3.62 13.44
C THR A 123 -9.99 3.50 14.41
N ARG A 124 -9.89 4.45 15.34
CA ARG A 124 -8.89 4.42 16.41
C ARG A 124 -9.53 3.89 17.68
N MET A 125 -8.82 3.01 18.38
CA MET A 125 -9.20 2.34 19.61
C MET A 125 -8.07 2.44 20.63
N PHE A 126 -8.34 2.07 21.89
CA PHE A 126 -7.35 2.07 22.99
C PHE A 126 -6.59 3.40 23.15
N MET A 127 -7.27 4.42 23.67
CA MET A 127 -6.69 5.78 23.84
C MET A 127 -6.16 6.38 22.54
N GLU A 128 -6.74 5.96 21.41
CA GLU A 128 -6.39 6.36 20.06
C GLU A 128 -5.03 5.88 19.52
N ASP A 129 -4.32 4.99 20.23
CA ASP A 129 -3.00 4.52 19.78
C ASP A 129 -3.07 3.29 18.87
N LEU A 130 -4.16 2.51 18.93
CA LEU A 130 -4.43 1.42 17.98
C LEU A 130 -5.37 1.93 16.89
N SER A 131 -5.06 1.67 15.62
CA SER A 131 -6.03 1.74 14.54
C SER A 131 -6.25 0.38 13.90
N VAL A 132 -7.51 0.12 13.55
CA VAL A 132 -7.93 -1.01 12.74
C VAL A 132 -8.75 -0.49 11.57
N GLY A 133 -8.59 -1.11 10.40
CA GLY A 133 -9.30 -0.66 9.21
C GLY A 133 -9.50 -1.77 8.20
N GLY A 134 -10.36 -1.50 7.23
CA GLY A 134 -10.57 -2.35 6.07
C GLY A 134 -10.78 -1.54 4.79
N THR A 135 -10.47 -2.17 3.67
CA THR A 135 -10.69 -1.62 2.33
C THR A 135 -11.55 -2.58 1.53
N PHE A 136 -12.55 -2.08 0.84
CA PHE A 136 -13.22 -2.77 -0.25
C PHE A 136 -12.62 -2.28 -1.58
N LYS A 137 -12.16 -3.21 -2.43
CA LYS A 137 -11.65 -2.89 -3.77
C LYS A 137 -12.57 -3.46 -4.83
N LEU A 138 -12.95 -2.63 -5.79
CA LEU A 138 -13.50 -3.05 -7.07
C LEU A 138 -12.35 -3.09 -8.10
N LEU A 139 -12.17 -4.24 -8.72
CA LEU A 139 -11.11 -4.54 -9.67
C LEU A 139 -11.72 -4.69 -11.06
N HIS A 140 -11.12 -4.08 -12.06
CA HIS A 140 -11.50 -4.23 -13.45
C HIS A 140 -10.27 -4.31 -14.35
N TRP A 141 -10.23 -5.26 -15.27
CA TRP A 141 -9.26 -5.23 -16.38
C TRP A 141 -9.96 -5.50 -17.70
N GLY A 142 -9.37 -5.00 -18.78
CA GLY A 142 -9.81 -5.21 -20.14
C GLY A 142 -8.62 -5.45 -21.08
N ALA A 143 -8.78 -6.36 -22.03
CA ALA A 143 -7.83 -6.65 -23.09
C ALA A 143 -8.51 -6.48 -24.45
N ASP A 144 -7.91 -5.68 -25.32
CA ASP A 144 -8.42 -5.48 -26.67
C ASP A 144 -8.23 -6.73 -27.52
N ALA A 145 -9.14 -6.94 -28.47
CA ALA A 145 -8.97 -7.97 -29.49
C ALA A 145 -7.68 -7.71 -30.30
N PRO A 146 -6.88 -8.75 -30.62
CA PRO A 146 -5.70 -8.60 -31.46
C PRO A 146 -6.04 -7.92 -32.80
N GLN A 147 -5.29 -6.88 -33.16
CA GLN A 147 -5.49 -6.15 -34.41
C GLN A 147 -4.31 -6.33 -35.38
N GLY A 148 -4.60 -6.39 -36.68
CA GLY A 148 -3.58 -6.45 -37.74
C GLY A 148 -3.86 -7.51 -38.80
N ALA A 149 -3.13 -7.44 -39.92
CA ALA A 149 -3.34 -8.32 -41.08
C ALA A 149 -3.12 -9.83 -40.78
N ASN A 150 -2.38 -10.14 -39.71
CA ASN A 150 -2.07 -11.51 -39.28
C ASN A 150 -2.75 -11.87 -37.94
N ALA A 151 -3.68 -11.04 -37.45
CA ALA A 151 -4.34 -11.29 -36.18
C ALA A 151 -5.29 -12.51 -36.28
N VAL A 152 -5.20 -13.41 -35.31
CA VAL A 152 -6.22 -14.46 -35.14
C VAL A 152 -7.48 -13.78 -34.59
N PRO A 153 -8.66 -13.98 -35.21
CA PRO A 153 -9.90 -13.40 -34.70
C PRO A 153 -10.23 -13.95 -33.32
N GLU A 154 -10.11 -13.11 -32.31
CA GLU A 154 -10.47 -13.40 -30.92
C GLU A 154 -11.28 -12.23 -30.34
N PRO A 155 -12.25 -12.50 -29.46
CA PRO A 155 -13.01 -11.44 -28.82
C PRO A 155 -12.16 -10.66 -27.82
N ALA A 156 -12.49 -9.39 -27.60
CA ALA A 156 -11.97 -8.65 -26.47
C ALA A 156 -12.37 -9.35 -25.16
N LEU A 157 -11.47 -9.32 -24.17
CA LEU A 157 -11.68 -9.94 -22.87
C LEU A 157 -11.78 -8.87 -21.79
N SER A 158 -12.57 -9.13 -20.77
CA SER A 158 -12.60 -8.29 -19.59
C SER A 158 -13.01 -9.07 -18.36
N TYR A 159 -12.72 -8.48 -17.21
CA TYR A 159 -13.05 -9.03 -15.91
C TYR A 159 -13.42 -7.89 -14.97
N THR A 160 -14.39 -8.15 -14.11
CA THR A 160 -14.72 -7.29 -12.98
C THR A 160 -14.93 -8.15 -11.75
N GLY A 161 -14.29 -7.80 -10.65
CA GLY A 161 -14.44 -8.50 -9.38
C GLY A 161 -14.17 -7.59 -8.21
N PHE A 162 -14.18 -8.16 -7.01
CA PHE A 162 -13.91 -7.41 -5.80
C PHE A 162 -13.00 -8.18 -4.85
N THR A 163 -12.31 -7.42 -4.01
CA THR A 163 -11.56 -7.98 -2.90
C THR A 163 -11.61 -7.07 -1.69
N VAL A 164 -11.13 -7.58 -0.56
CA VAL A 164 -11.14 -6.89 0.72
C VAL A 164 -9.76 -6.94 1.34
N ASP A 165 -9.33 -5.83 1.91
CA ASP A 165 -8.14 -5.77 2.74
C ASP A 165 -8.54 -5.48 4.18
N ILE A 166 -7.69 -5.92 5.11
CA ILE A 166 -7.78 -5.56 6.52
C ILE A 166 -6.40 -5.19 7.04
N GLY A 167 -6.37 -4.36 8.07
CA GLY A 167 -5.12 -3.89 8.63
C GLY A 167 -5.25 -3.43 10.07
N ALA A 168 -4.10 -3.39 10.74
CA ALA A 168 -3.92 -2.83 12.05
C ALA A 168 -2.61 -2.03 12.10
N SER A 169 -2.61 -0.95 12.89
CA SER A 169 -1.42 -0.14 13.13
C SER A 169 -1.47 0.38 14.56
N TYR A 170 -0.34 0.33 15.26
CA TYR A 170 -0.24 0.69 16.66
C TYR A 170 0.91 1.68 16.87
N LEU A 171 0.59 2.81 17.46
CA LEU A 171 1.51 3.91 17.72
C LEU A 171 2.00 3.85 19.17
N LEU A 172 3.27 3.52 19.35
CA LEU A 172 3.98 3.61 20.62
C LEU A 172 4.62 4.99 20.72
N ARG A 173 4.02 5.85 21.54
CA ARG A 173 4.54 7.19 21.79
C ARG A 173 5.67 7.17 22.80
N ASP A 174 6.65 8.05 22.61
CA ASP A 174 7.72 8.33 23.59
C ASP A 174 8.50 7.06 24.01
N ILE A 175 8.81 6.19 23.05
CA ILE A 175 9.68 5.02 23.31
C ILE A 175 11.10 5.42 23.75
N ALA A 176 11.50 6.62 23.34
CA ALA A 176 12.58 7.43 23.87
C ALA A 176 12.12 8.90 23.80
N GLU A 177 12.79 9.81 24.51
CA GLU A 177 12.43 11.23 24.53
C GLU A 177 12.28 11.78 23.10
N GLU A 178 11.08 12.26 22.74
CA GLU A 178 10.73 12.76 21.41
C GLU A 178 10.83 11.75 20.25
N ASN A 179 10.70 10.45 20.53
CA ASN A 179 10.71 9.40 19.52
C ASN A 179 9.49 8.48 19.64
N ASP A 180 8.87 8.20 18.49
CA ASP A 180 7.73 7.31 18.37
C ASP A 180 8.09 6.07 17.55
N LEU A 181 7.36 4.98 17.78
CA LEU A 181 7.43 3.76 16.99
C LEU A 181 6.02 3.35 16.55
N VAL A 182 5.82 3.23 15.25
CA VAL A 182 4.62 2.62 14.68
C VAL A 182 4.95 1.18 14.32
N VAL A 183 4.11 0.25 14.75
CA VAL A 183 4.14 -1.15 14.29
C VAL A 183 2.82 -1.47 13.61
N ALA A 184 2.88 -2.15 12.48
CA ALA A 184 1.72 -2.35 11.65
C ALA A 184 1.72 -3.71 10.97
N ALA A 185 0.53 -4.20 10.65
CA ALA A 185 0.34 -5.38 9.84
C ALA A 185 -0.92 -5.23 8.97
N SER A 186 -0.89 -5.82 7.77
CA SER A 186 -2.05 -5.85 6.88
C SER A 186 -2.15 -7.19 6.16
N ILE A 187 -3.38 -7.51 5.76
CA ILE A 187 -3.70 -8.61 4.87
C ILE A 187 -4.41 -7.98 3.67
N LEU A 188 -3.76 -8.03 2.51
CA LEU A 188 -4.31 -7.51 1.26
C LEU A 188 -4.91 -8.66 0.45
N ASN A 189 -5.95 -8.34 -0.30
CA ASN A 189 -6.62 -9.24 -1.23
C ASN A 189 -7.19 -10.51 -0.57
N LEU A 190 -7.82 -10.38 0.59
CA LEU A 190 -8.28 -11.48 1.43
C LEU A 190 -9.18 -12.49 0.68
N THR A 191 -10.00 -12.04 -0.27
CA THR A 191 -10.94 -12.90 -1.00
C THR A 191 -10.32 -13.65 -2.19
N GLN A 192 -9.09 -13.29 -2.60
CA GLN A 192 -8.33 -13.91 -3.69
C GLN A 192 -9.16 -14.26 -4.93
N PRO A 193 -9.90 -13.30 -5.52
CA PRO A 193 -10.78 -13.63 -6.63
C PRO A 193 -9.97 -14.10 -7.85
N SER A 194 -10.51 -15.04 -8.63
CA SER A 194 -9.92 -15.42 -9.91
C SER A 194 -10.04 -14.25 -10.88
N VAL A 195 -8.91 -13.73 -11.35
CA VAL A 195 -8.84 -12.65 -12.33
C VAL A 195 -8.81 -13.17 -13.77
N SER A 196 -8.99 -14.49 -13.98
CA SER A 196 -9.09 -15.07 -15.32
C SER A 196 -10.50 -14.89 -15.89
N SER A 197 -10.59 -14.65 -17.20
CA SER A 197 -11.86 -14.68 -17.94
C SER A 197 -12.52 -16.07 -17.92
N SER A 198 -11.75 -17.14 -17.70
CA SER A 198 -12.28 -18.51 -17.57
C SER A 198 -12.63 -18.90 -16.13
N GLY A 199 -12.34 -18.03 -15.15
CA GLY A 199 -12.51 -18.32 -13.73
C GLY A 199 -11.51 -19.34 -13.17
N SER A 200 -10.38 -19.57 -13.86
CA SER A 200 -9.34 -20.50 -13.40
C SER A 200 -8.79 -20.13 -12.02
N ALA A 201 -8.66 -21.12 -11.14
CA ALA A 201 -8.07 -20.94 -9.81
C ALA A 201 -6.57 -20.58 -9.84
N ASP A 202 -5.89 -20.88 -10.95
CA ASP A 202 -4.45 -20.61 -11.13
C ASP A 202 -4.15 -19.11 -11.32
N ALA A 203 -5.19 -18.33 -11.66
CA ALA A 203 -5.14 -16.88 -11.79
C ALA A 203 -5.88 -16.20 -10.63
N ALA A 204 -5.84 -16.77 -9.43
CA ALA A 204 -6.36 -16.11 -8.25
C ALA A 204 -5.43 -14.97 -7.84
N LEU A 205 -5.98 -13.77 -7.60
CA LEU A 205 -5.23 -12.63 -7.09
C LEU A 205 -4.53 -13.04 -5.78
N PRO A 206 -3.19 -12.93 -5.68
CA PRO A 206 -2.48 -13.40 -4.50
C PRO A 206 -2.81 -12.54 -3.28
N MET A 207 -2.97 -13.22 -2.15
CA MET A 207 -3.08 -12.56 -0.85
C MET A 207 -1.68 -12.16 -0.39
N ALA A 208 -1.55 -10.93 0.12
CA ALA A 208 -0.31 -10.42 0.68
C ALA A 208 -0.45 -10.25 2.19
N LEU A 209 0.51 -10.79 2.94
CA LEU A 209 0.66 -10.56 4.38
C LEU A 209 1.81 -9.57 4.58
N ASN A 210 1.53 -8.41 5.16
CA ASN A 210 2.54 -7.39 5.42
C ASN A 210 2.71 -7.19 6.92
N ALA A 211 3.94 -6.95 7.33
CA ALA A 211 4.28 -6.46 8.65
C ALA A 211 5.37 -5.39 8.52
N GLY A 212 5.25 -4.31 9.27
CA GLY A 212 6.15 -3.18 9.16
C GLY A 212 6.36 -2.42 10.45
N GLY A 213 7.45 -1.68 10.50
CA GLY A 213 7.80 -0.76 11.58
C GLY A 213 8.28 0.57 11.04
N ARG A 214 7.86 1.66 11.68
CA ARG A 214 8.35 3.02 11.42
C ARG A 214 8.83 3.63 12.72
N PHE A 215 10.11 3.98 12.77
CA PHE A 215 10.67 4.80 13.84
C PHE A 215 10.61 6.26 13.42
N VAL A 216 10.07 7.13 14.27
CA VAL A 216 9.94 8.57 14.01
C VAL A 216 10.67 9.34 15.09
N SER A 217 11.64 10.16 14.69
CA SER A 217 12.30 11.11 15.58
C SER A 217 11.66 12.48 15.39
N ARG A 218 10.86 12.93 16.37
CA ARG A 218 10.22 14.26 16.32
C ARG A 218 11.22 15.39 16.54
N LYS A 219 12.29 15.12 17.30
CA LYS A 219 13.37 16.07 17.56
C LYS A 219 14.14 16.45 16.30
N TYR A 220 14.43 15.46 15.46
CA TYR A 220 15.28 15.61 14.28
C TYR A 220 14.52 15.53 12.96
N ASP A 221 13.21 15.29 13.01
CA ASP A 221 12.29 15.25 11.87
C ASP A 221 12.77 14.29 10.76
N TYR A 222 13.09 13.06 11.20
CA TYR A 222 13.37 11.93 10.29
C TYR A 222 12.52 10.73 10.69
N SER A 223 12.26 9.86 9.72
CA SER A 223 11.72 8.54 9.98
C SER A 223 12.44 7.46 9.19
N ILE A 224 12.49 6.26 9.76
CA ILE A 224 13.09 5.06 9.16
C ILE A 224 12.02 3.97 9.18
N LEU A 225 11.87 3.28 8.06
CA LEU A 225 10.85 2.27 7.82
C LEU A 225 11.49 0.95 7.40
N ALA A 226 10.90 -0.14 7.86
CA ALA A 226 11.25 -1.48 7.45
C ALA A 226 10.00 -2.35 7.38
N ASP A 227 9.84 -3.07 6.28
CA ASP A 227 8.70 -3.92 6.00
C ASP A 227 9.14 -5.32 5.57
N VAL A 228 8.28 -6.28 5.87
CA VAL A 228 8.33 -7.66 5.40
C VAL A 228 6.97 -7.97 4.76
N THR A 229 7.00 -8.48 3.53
CA THR A 229 5.81 -8.93 2.81
C THR A 229 5.98 -10.38 2.43
N LEU A 230 4.96 -11.19 2.72
CA LEU A 230 4.80 -12.54 2.20
C LEU A 230 3.63 -12.54 1.23
N GLU A 231 3.91 -12.71 -0.04
CA GLU A 231 2.92 -12.73 -1.13
C GLU A 231 3.25 -13.90 -2.04
N ASP A 232 2.26 -14.73 -2.32
CA ASP A 232 2.41 -15.81 -3.31
C ASP A 232 3.56 -16.81 -3.01
N GLY A 233 3.96 -16.87 -1.74
CA GLY A 233 5.05 -17.69 -1.26
C GLY A 233 6.43 -17.04 -1.37
N GLU A 234 6.51 -15.82 -1.89
CA GLU A 234 7.71 -15.01 -1.94
C GLU A 234 7.77 -14.08 -0.73
N LEU A 235 8.93 -14.07 -0.06
CA LEU A 235 9.23 -13.17 1.03
C LEU A 235 10.08 -12.01 0.52
N SER A 236 9.58 -10.79 0.63
CA SER A 236 10.30 -9.57 0.27
C SER A 236 10.55 -8.68 1.48
N PHE A 237 11.69 -8.01 1.48
CA PHE A 237 12.09 -7.04 2.49
C PHE A 237 12.20 -5.66 1.85
N ALA A 238 11.71 -4.64 2.54
CA ALA A 238 11.83 -3.25 2.12
C ALA A 238 12.36 -2.39 3.26
N PHE A 239 13.18 -1.40 2.91
CA PHE A 239 13.74 -0.43 3.85
C PHE A 239 13.67 0.97 3.22
N GLY A 240 13.30 1.97 4.02
CA GLY A 240 13.17 3.34 3.56
C GLY A 240 13.48 4.33 4.67
N GLY A 241 13.74 5.57 4.29
CA GLY A 241 13.88 6.67 5.23
C GLY A 241 13.51 7.99 4.60
N GLU A 242 12.93 8.88 5.39
CA GLU A 242 12.59 10.25 4.99
C GLU A 242 13.08 11.23 6.05
N MET A 243 13.42 12.45 5.62
CA MET A 243 13.85 13.53 6.49
C MET A 243 13.33 14.86 5.93
N THR A 244 12.81 15.72 6.81
CA THR A 244 12.33 17.04 6.42
C THR A 244 13.48 18.05 6.47
N ALA A 245 13.98 18.46 5.29
CA ALA A 245 15.14 19.36 5.18
C ALA A 245 14.93 20.78 5.78
N LEU A 246 13.67 21.20 6.00
CA LEU A 246 13.33 22.57 6.42
C LEU A 246 13.36 22.82 7.94
N ARG A 247 13.47 21.78 8.77
CA ARG A 247 13.49 21.90 10.25
C ARG A 247 14.83 21.57 10.89
N SER A 248 15.83 21.14 10.13
CA SER A 248 17.02 20.57 10.72
C SER A 248 18.07 21.63 11.06
N GLN A 249 18.12 22.04 12.33
CA GLN A 249 19.39 22.33 13.01
C GLN A 249 20.19 21.02 13.13
N MET A 250 20.59 20.44 11.99
CA MET A 250 21.50 19.30 11.97
C MET A 250 22.91 19.88 12.15
N LEU A 251 23.47 19.68 13.33
CA LEU A 251 24.91 19.83 13.61
C LEU A 251 25.49 21.26 13.53
N GLY A 252 24.70 22.30 13.80
CA GLY A 252 25.22 23.67 13.85
C GLY A 252 25.66 24.24 12.50
N ALA A 253 25.32 23.58 11.40
CA ALA A 253 25.51 24.11 10.06
C ALA A 253 24.18 24.72 9.57
N SER A 254 24.12 26.05 9.54
CA SER A 254 23.09 26.79 8.81
C SER A 254 23.31 26.59 7.30
N GLY A 255 22.70 25.56 6.73
CA GLY A 255 22.63 25.40 5.28
C GLY A 255 21.58 26.35 4.71
N GLU A 256 22.03 27.45 4.12
CA GLU A 256 21.19 28.27 3.25
C GLU A 256 20.89 27.46 1.98
N PHE A 257 19.62 27.14 1.73
CA PHE A 257 19.20 26.69 0.41
C PHE A 257 18.96 27.93 -0.45
N VAL A 258 19.87 28.17 -1.38
CA VAL A 258 19.62 29.10 -2.49
C VAL A 258 18.77 28.34 -3.49
N VAL A 259 17.53 28.80 -3.66
CA VAL A 259 16.59 28.35 -4.70
C VAL A 259 17.04 28.88 -6.06
#